data_AF-A0A376FYU8-F1
#
_entry.id   AF-A0A376FYU8-F1
#
_cell.length_a   1.000
_cell.length_b   1.000
_cell.length_c   1.000
_cell.angle_alpha   90.00
_cell.angle_beta   90.00
_cell.angle_gamma   90.00
#
_symmetry.space_group_name_H-M   'P 1'
#
loop_
_entity.id
_entity.type
_entity.pdbx_description
1 polymer ?
#
loop_
_entity_poly.entity_id
_entity_poly.type
_entity_poly.pdbx_seq_one_letter_code
_entity_poly.pdbx_strand_id
1 'polypeptide(L)'
;MVTVVSNYCQLSQTQLSQTFAEKFTVTEELLQSLKKTALSGDEESIELLHNIALGYDEFGKKAEDILYHIVRNPTNETLSIIRLIKNACLKLYNLAHTATNSPLKSHDSDDLLFKKLFSPSKLMTIIGEDIPLISEKQSLSKVLLNDENNELSDGTNFWDKNRQLTTDEIACYLQKIAANAKNTQVNYPTGLYVPYSTRTHLEDALNENIKSDPSWPNEVQLFPINTGGHWILVSLQKIVNKKNNKLQIKCVIFNSLRALGHDKENSLKRVINSFNSELMGEMSNNNIKVHLNEPEIGNAANLLI
;
A
#
# COMPACT_ATOMS: atom_id res chain seq x y z
N MET A 1 0.50 46.41 -15.37
CA MET A 1 0.19 45.33 -16.31
C MET A 1 0.33 44.04 -15.51
N VAL A 2 -0.78 43.44 -15.09
CA VAL A 2 -0.78 42.19 -14.30
C VAL A 2 -0.74 41.06 -15.31
N THR A 3 0.39 40.39 -15.43
CA THR A 3 0.50 39.20 -16.28
C THR A 3 -0.21 38.07 -15.55
N VAL A 4 -1.44 37.78 -15.98
CA VAL A 4 -2.17 36.59 -15.53
C VAL A 4 -1.41 35.39 -16.09
N VAL A 5 -0.74 34.65 -15.21
CA VAL A 5 -0.09 33.39 -15.56
C VAL A 5 -1.19 32.35 -15.73
N SER A 6 -1.62 32.13 -16.97
CA SER A 6 -2.76 31.26 -17.32
C SER A 6 -2.41 29.77 -17.41
N ASN A 7 -1.29 29.33 -16.83
CA ASN A 7 -0.87 27.93 -16.74
C ASN A 7 0.29 27.85 -15.74
N TYR A 8 -0.01 27.45 -14.52
CA TYR A 8 0.98 27.29 -13.46
C TYR A 8 1.85 26.04 -13.69
N CYS A 9 1.40 25.09 -14.53
CA CYS A 9 2.16 23.92 -14.98
C CYS A 9 3.38 24.23 -15.88
N GLN A 10 3.70 25.49 -16.16
CA GLN A 10 4.84 25.90 -17.01
C GLN A 10 5.89 26.76 -16.29
N LEU A 11 5.67 27.08 -15.01
CA LEU A 11 6.62 27.93 -14.28
C LEU A 11 7.87 27.12 -13.91
N SER A 12 9.05 27.62 -14.28
CA SER A 12 10.33 27.12 -13.77
C SER A 12 10.43 27.35 -12.26
N GLN A 13 11.36 26.68 -11.56
CA GLN A 13 11.55 26.90 -10.11
C GLN A 13 11.87 28.33 -9.79
N THR A 14 12.62 29.00 -10.65
CA THR A 14 12.95 30.41 -10.50
C THR A 14 11.71 31.25 -10.67
N GLN A 15 10.81 30.92 -11.60
CA GLN A 15 9.55 31.65 -11.78
C GLN A 15 8.54 31.34 -10.68
N LEU A 16 8.48 30.11 -10.17
CA LEU A 16 7.71 29.75 -8.98
C LEU A 16 8.29 30.49 -7.77
N SER A 17 9.56 30.33 -7.50
CA SER A 17 10.26 31.00 -6.40
C SER A 17 10.15 32.52 -6.54
N GLN A 18 10.20 33.13 -7.72
CA GLN A 18 9.97 34.57 -7.88
C GLN A 18 8.49 34.96 -7.70
N THR A 19 7.55 34.12 -8.14
CA THR A 19 6.11 34.34 -7.93
C THR A 19 5.73 34.20 -6.45
N PHE A 20 6.41 33.32 -5.71
CA PHE A 20 6.10 32.97 -4.32
C PHE A 20 7.02 33.66 -3.28
N ALA A 21 8.29 33.96 -3.60
CA ALA A 21 9.29 34.48 -2.65
C ALA A 21 9.10 35.96 -2.29
N GLU A 22 8.37 36.75 -3.09
CA GLU A 22 8.12 38.15 -2.75
C GLU A 22 6.71 38.42 -2.18
N LYS A 23 5.73 37.53 -2.35
CA LYS A 23 4.33 37.86 -2.00
C LYS A 23 3.42 36.74 -1.48
N PHE A 24 3.90 35.52 -1.29
CA PHE A 24 2.99 34.42 -1.01
C PHE A 24 3.54 33.51 0.09
N THR A 25 3.33 33.94 1.33
CA THR A 25 3.50 33.06 2.48
C THR A 25 2.42 31.98 2.39
N VAL A 26 2.82 30.74 2.08
CA VAL A 26 1.90 29.61 2.13
C VAL A 26 1.46 29.43 3.58
N THR A 27 0.18 29.60 3.84
CA THR A 27 -0.42 29.40 5.16
C THR A 27 -1.30 28.15 5.16
N GLU A 28 -1.62 27.65 6.35
CA GLU A 28 -2.57 26.55 6.50
C GLU A 28 -3.96 26.95 5.93
N GLU A 29 -4.40 28.19 6.17
CA GLU A 29 -5.66 28.73 5.66
C GLU A 29 -5.73 28.70 4.14
N LEU A 30 -4.63 29.07 3.48
CA LEU A 30 -4.54 28.99 2.03
C LEU A 30 -4.64 27.54 1.55
N LEU A 31 -3.90 26.60 2.14
CA LEU A 31 -3.96 25.18 1.75
C LEU A 31 -5.37 24.61 1.91
N GLN A 32 -6.09 24.97 2.98
CA GLN A 32 -7.48 24.57 3.16
C GLN A 32 -8.40 25.21 2.11
N SER A 33 -8.17 26.48 1.75
CA SER A 33 -8.90 27.15 0.68
C SER A 33 -8.68 26.45 -0.66
N LEU A 34 -7.42 26.17 -1.02
CA LEU A 34 -7.05 25.48 -2.26
C LEU A 34 -7.62 24.07 -2.32
N LYS A 35 -7.60 23.33 -1.22
CA LYS A 35 -8.24 22.02 -1.12
C LYS A 35 -9.73 22.11 -1.45
N LYS A 36 -10.43 23.09 -0.89
CA LYS A 36 -11.88 23.29 -1.09
C LYS A 36 -12.21 23.63 -2.55
N THR A 37 -11.45 24.54 -3.16
CA THR A 37 -11.67 24.96 -4.56
C THR A 37 -11.24 23.87 -5.54
N ALA A 38 -10.14 23.16 -5.28
CA ALA A 38 -9.74 21.98 -6.06
C ALA A 38 -10.81 20.87 -6.00
N LEU A 39 -11.42 20.63 -4.84
CA LEU A 39 -12.57 19.71 -4.69
C LEU A 39 -13.84 20.20 -5.41
N SER A 40 -13.88 21.44 -5.87
CA SER A 40 -14.95 21.98 -6.72
C SER A 40 -14.60 21.92 -8.21
N GLY A 41 -13.43 21.37 -8.57
CA GLY A 41 -12.95 21.27 -9.95
C GLY A 41 -12.21 22.49 -10.47
N ASP A 42 -11.79 23.41 -9.60
CA ASP A 42 -11.01 24.58 -10.00
C ASP A 42 -9.60 24.16 -10.44
N GLU A 43 -9.32 24.26 -11.75
CA GLU A 43 -8.05 23.83 -12.34
C GLU A 43 -6.87 24.65 -11.82
N GLU A 44 -7.04 25.97 -11.61
CA GLU A 44 -5.96 26.84 -11.10
C GLU A 44 -5.53 26.41 -9.69
N SER A 45 -6.48 26.10 -8.81
CA SER A 45 -6.19 25.58 -7.48
C SER A 45 -5.49 24.23 -7.52
N ILE A 46 -5.88 23.36 -8.46
CA ILE A 46 -5.23 22.07 -8.66
C ILE A 46 -3.77 22.28 -9.10
N GLU A 47 -3.52 23.14 -10.10
CA GLU A 47 -2.16 23.42 -10.57
C GLU A 47 -1.30 24.07 -9.49
N LEU A 48 -1.87 25.01 -8.72
CA LEU A 48 -1.19 25.65 -7.59
C LEU A 48 -0.82 24.65 -6.49
N LEU A 49 -1.73 23.72 -6.16
CA LEU A 49 -1.44 22.63 -5.22
C LEU A 49 -0.29 21.76 -5.71
N HIS A 50 -0.23 21.43 -7.01
CA HIS A 50 0.90 20.65 -7.55
C HIS A 50 2.22 21.40 -7.42
N ASN A 51 2.23 22.70 -7.68
CA ASN A 51 3.43 23.51 -7.57
C ASN A 51 3.92 23.61 -6.12
N ILE A 52 3.01 23.83 -5.17
CA ILE A 52 3.37 23.79 -3.73
C ILE A 52 3.88 22.38 -3.39
N ALA A 53 3.26 21.33 -3.91
CA ALA A 53 3.63 19.95 -3.65
C ALA A 53 5.05 19.56 -4.13
N LEU A 54 5.67 20.30 -5.05
CA LEU A 54 7.08 20.11 -5.42
C LEU A 54 8.05 20.50 -4.28
N GLY A 55 7.59 21.28 -3.30
CA GLY A 55 8.36 21.64 -2.12
C GLY A 55 8.69 20.44 -1.21
N TYR A 56 9.88 20.51 -0.60
CA TYR A 56 10.35 19.57 0.43
C TYR A 56 10.03 20.02 1.87
N ASP A 57 9.51 21.23 2.02
CA ASP A 57 9.09 21.80 3.30
C ASP A 57 7.76 21.17 3.80
N GLU A 58 7.32 21.62 4.98
CA GLU A 58 6.09 21.12 5.60
C GLU A 58 4.86 21.36 4.71
N PHE A 59 4.78 22.53 4.06
CA PHE A 59 3.66 22.89 3.20
C PHE A 59 3.64 22.09 1.90
N GLY A 60 4.79 21.81 1.29
CA GLY A 60 4.89 20.95 0.13
C GLY A 60 4.47 19.51 0.43
N LYS A 61 4.81 18.99 1.61
CA LYS A 61 4.30 17.69 2.09
C LYS A 61 2.78 17.71 2.28
N LYS A 62 2.23 18.76 2.90
CA LYS A 62 0.78 18.90 3.09
C LYS A 62 0.02 19.02 1.76
N ALA A 63 0.52 19.79 0.80
CA ALA A 63 -0.09 19.92 -0.52
C ALA A 63 -0.06 18.59 -1.29
N GLU A 64 1.06 17.89 -1.24
CA GLU A 64 1.20 16.54 -1.79
C GLU A 64 0.22 15.56 -1.15
N ASP A 65 0.05 15.61 0.18
CA ASP A 65 -0.91 14.79 0.92
C ASP A 65 -2.34 15.07 0.50
N ILE A 66 -2.71 16.35 0.32
CA ILE A 66 -4.04 16.74 -0.17
C ILE A 66 -4.33 16.08 -1.52
N LEU A 67 -3.42 16.24 -2.49
CA LEU A 67 -3.58 15.65 -3.83
C LEU A 67 -3.67 14.12 -3.76
N TYR A 68 -2.78 13.49 -2.99
CA TYR A 68 -2.75 12.05 -2.82
C TYR A 68 -4.04 11.50 -2.18
N HIS A 69 -4.55 12.18 -1.15
CA HIS A 69 -5.79 11.77 -0.48
C HIS A 69 -7.01 11.87 -1.40
N ILE A 70 -7.10 12.90 -2.25
CA ILE A 70 -8.19 13.02 -3.24
C ILE A 70 -8.14 11.87 -4.24
N VAL A 71 -6.95 11.54 -4.75
CA VAL A 71 -6.77 10.47 -5.75
C VAL A 71 -7.03 9.08 -5.16
N ARG A 72 -6.59 8.83 -3.93
CA ARG A 72 -6.69 7.50 -3.29
C ARG A 72 -8.06 7.18 -2.69
N ASN A 73 -8.92 8.19 -2.50
CA ASN A 73 -10.27 8.01 -1.96
C ASN A 73 -11.32 8.51 -2.96
N PRO A 74 -11.46 7.86 -4.13
CA PRO A 74 -12.40 8.28 -5.15
C PRO A 74 -13.85 8.17 -4.65
N THR A 75 -14.63 9.21 -4.88
CA THR A 75 -16.09 9.21 -4.80
C THR A 75 -16.64 9.51 -6.19
N ASN A 76 -17.93 9.23 -6.43
CA ASN A 76 -18.56 9.57 -7.72
C ASN A 76 -18.42 11.06 -8.08
N GLU A 77 -18.38 11.93 -7.07
CA GLU A 77 -18.22 13.38 -7.23
C GLU A 77 -16.78 13.78 -7.58
N THR A 78 -15.78 13.01 -7.14
CA THR A 78 -14.36 13.35 -7.34
C THR A 78 -13.74 12.74 -8.60
N LEU A 79 -14.43 11.86 -9.35
CA LEU A 79 -13.86 11.21 -10.53
C LEU A 79 -13.35 12.20 -11.60
N SER A 80 -14.12 13.25 -11.89
CA SER A 80 -13.71 14.29 -12.84
C SER A 80 -12.50 15.08 -12.33
N ILE A 81 -12.46 15.36 -11.03
CA ILE A 81 -11.37 16.09 -10.35
C ILE A 81 -10.09 15.25 -10.32
N ILE A 82 -10.20 13.95 -10.05
CA ILE A 82 -9.09 13.00 -10.09
C ILE A 82 -8.44 12.99 -11.47
N ARG A 83 -9.25 13.04 -12.54
CA ARG A 83 -8.72 13.17 -13.91
C ARG A 83 -7.95 14.47 -14.11
N LEU A 84 -8.43 15.60 -13.58
CA LEU A 84 -7.73 16.88 -13.65
C LEU A 84 -6.40 16.85 -12.89
N ILE A 85 -6.40 16.28 -11.67
CA ILE A 85 -5.19 16.10 -10.85
C ILE A 85 -4.16 15.25 -11.59
N LYS A 86 -4.56 14.10 -12.09
CA LYS A 86 -3.69 13.19 -12.87
C LYS A 86 -3.12 13.87 -14.11
N ASN A 87 -3.94 14.62 -14.85
CA ASN A 87 -3.49 15.37 -16.02
C ASN A 87 -2.45 16.45 -15.66
N ALA A 88 -2.66 17.21 -14.57
CA ALA A 88 -1.71 18.20 -14.10
C ALA A 88 -0.37 17.56 -13.68
N CYS A 89 -0.43 16.43 -12.96
CA CYS A 89 0.75 15.66 -12.59
C CYS A 89 1.51 15.14 -13.82
N LEU A 90 0.79 14.63 -14.83
CA LEU A 90 1.36 14.19 -16.10
C LEU A 90 2.04 15.30 -16.89
N LYS A 91 1.44 16.50 -16.95
CA LYS A 91 2.07 17.69 -17.55
C LYS A 91 3.41 18.00 -16.88
N LEU A 92 3.46 17.99 -15.54
CA LEU A 92 4.68 18.27 -14.78
C LEU A 92 5.76 17.21 -15.01
N TYR A 93 5.39 15.94 -15.05
CA TYR A 93 6.32 14.86 -15.36
C TYR A 93 6.92 14.99 -16.76
N ASN A 94 6.08 15.25 -17.78
CA ASN A 94 6.55 15.45 -19.15
C ASN A 94 7.47 16.68 -19.28
N LEU A 95 7.17 17.75 -18.54
CA LEU A 95 8.00 18.94 -18.47
C LEU A 95 9.39 18.61 -17.90
N ALA A 96 9.42 17.88 -16.78
CA ALA A 96 10.65 17.44 -16.14
C ALA A 96 11.48 16.49 -17.03
N HIS A 97 10.81 15.61 -17.76
CA HIS A 97 11.47 14.69 -18.68
C HIS A 97 12.07 15.42 -19.88
N THR A 98 11.35 16.40 -20.45
CA THR A 98 11.84 17.22 -21.57
C THR A 98 13.01 18.09 -21.15
N ALA A 99 12.95 18.70 -19.96
CA ALA A 99 14.01 19.57 -19.44
C ALA A 99 15.32 18.82 -19.18
N THR A 100 15.26 17.52 -18.87
CA THR A 100 16.44 16.72 -18.50
C THR A 100 17.16 16.05 -19.68
N ASN A 101 16.61 16.06 -20.91
CA ASN A 101 17.21 15.58 -22.17
C ASN A 101 17.96 14.22 -22.09
N SER A 102 17.67 13.39 -21.08
CA SER A 102 18.41 12.18 -20.80
C SER A 102 17.53 11.18 -20.06
N PRO A 103 17.64 9.87 -20.35
CA PRO A 103 16.97 8.84 -19.56
C PRO A 103 17.48 8.92 -18.13
N LEU A 104 16.64 9.42 -17.21
CA LEU A 104 16.76 9.29 -15.74
C LEU A 104 18.21 9.28 -15.23
N LYS A 105 19.03 10.28 -15.60
CA LYS A 105 20.37 10.40 -15.03
C LYS A 105 20.27 11.00 -13.64
N SER A 106 20.72 10.18 -12.71
CA SER A 106 20.79 10.38 -11.26
C SER A 106 21.40 11.71 -10.83
N HIS A 107 20.72 12.32 -9.87
CA HIS A 107 21.22 12.98 -8.66
C HIS A 107 22.08 14.26 -8.70
N ASP A 108 22.66 14.70 -9.82
CA ASP A 108 23.65 15.80 -9.79
C ASP A 108 23.26 17.12 -10.49
N SER A 109 22.01 17.32 -10.90
CA SER A 109 21.57 18.66 -11.32
C SER A 109 20.99 19.43 -10.14
N ASP A 110 21.60 20.58 -9.81
CA ASP A 110 21.16 21.56 -8.80
C ASP A 110 19.73 22.12 -9.01
N ASP A 111 18.99 21.66 -10.04
CA ASP A 111 17.56 21.90 -10.19
C ASP A 111 16.76 21.08 -9.17
N LEU A 112 16.71 21.59 -7.92
CA LEU A 112 15.81 21.11 -6.86
C LEU A 112 14.34 20.96 -7.33
N LEU A 113 13.96 21.64 -8.42
CA LEU A 113 12.62 21.77 -8.97
C LEU A 113 11.92 20.44 -9.19
N PHE A 114 12.63 19.49 -9.78
CA PHE A 114 12.05 18.24 -10.24
C PHE A 114 12.57 17.04 -9.45
N LYS A 115 13.44 17.25 -8.46
CA LYS A 115 13.98 16.16 -7.64
C LYS A 115 12.87 15.29 -7.04
N LYS A 116 11.72 15.90 -6.68
CA LYS A 116 10.57 15.19 -6.14
C LYS A 116 9.88 14.27 -7.15
N LEU A 117 9.94 14.62 -8.45
CA LEU A 117 9.47 13.81 -9.57
C LEU A 117 10.45 12.69 -9.97
N PHE A 118 11.66 12.69 -9.39
CA PHE A 118 12.67 11.65 -9.58
C PHE A 118 13.08 11.00 -8.25
N SER A 119 12.19 11.04 -7.26
CA SER A 119 12.41 10.43 -5.94
C SER A 119 11.15 9.71 -5.46
N PRO A 120 11.23 8.84 -4.44
CA PRO A 120 10.07 8.25 -3.79
C PRO A 120 9.12 9.32 -3.23
N SER A 121 8.08 9.66 -3.99
CA SER A 121 7.10 10.69 -3.64
C SER A 121 5.68 10.25 -3.96
N LYS A 122 4.69 10.79 -3.24
CA LYS A 122 3.28 10.49 -3.48
C LYS A 122 2.85 11.04 -4.84
N LEU A 123 3.41 12.16 -5.30
CA LEU A 123 3.19 12.65 -6.67
C LEU A 123 3.55 11.58 -7.72
N MET A 124 4.68 10.89 -7.55
CA MET A 124 5.07 9.81 -8.46
C MET A 124 4.17 8.58 -8.38
N THR A 125 3.58 8.31 -7.23
CA THR A 125 2.57 7.24 -7.14
C THR A 125 1.26 7.58 -7.86
N ILE A 126 0.88 8.87 -7.91
CA ILE A 126 -0.36 9.35 -8.56
C ILE A 126 -0.28 9.17 -10.08
N ILE A 127 0.81 9.64 -10.70
CA ILE A 127 0.94 9.66 -12.16
C ILE A 127 1.08 8.28 -12.78
N GLY A 128 1.73 7.34 -12.08
CA GLY A 128 2.22 6.15 -12.77
C GLY A 128 1.13 5.24 -13.34
N GLU A 129 -0.15 5.37 -12.97
CA GLU A 129 -1.24 4.66 -13.67
C GLU A 129 -1.44 5.19 -15.10
N ASP A 130 -1.32 6.50 -15.29
CA ASP A 130 -1.64 7.22 -16.52
C ASP A 130 -0.45 7.34 -17.49
N ILE A 131 0.75 6.91 -17.06
CA ILE A 131 1.90 6.77 -17.95
C ILE A 131 1.59 5.69 -19.02
N PRO A 132 1.65 6.02 -20.32
CA PRO A 132 1.25 5.08 -21.36
C PRO A 132 2.27 3.95 -21.56
N LEU A 133 3.57 4.23 -21.45
CA LEU A 133 4.63 3.28 -21.73
C LEU A 133 4.97 2.42 -20.50
N ILE A 134 4.93 1.10 -20.68
CA ILE A 134 5.26 0.14 -19.60
C ILE A 134 6.71 0.30 -19.15
N SER A 135 7.64 0.56 -20.06
CA SER A 135 9.06 0.79 -19.74
C SER A 135 9.29 2.01 -18.84
N GLU A 136 8.46 3.03 -18.98
CA GLU A 136 8.50 4.23 -18.12
C GLU A 136 7.90 3.93 -16.74
N LYS A 137 6.80 3.16 -16.68
CA LYS A 137 6.25 2.64 -15.42
C LYS A 137 7.26 1.78 -14.66
N GLN A 138 8.01 0.94 -15.36
CA GLN A 138 9.06 0.11 -14.76
C GLN A 138 10.20 0.97 -14.22
N SER A 139 10.68 1.93 -15.01
CA SER A 139 11.69 2.90 -14.58
C SER A 139 11.23 3.69 -13.34
N LEU A 140 9.97 4.14 -13.30
CA LEU A 140 9.41 4.84 -12.16
C LEU A 140 9.27 3.94 -10.92
N SER A 141 8.99 2.65 -11.11
CA SER A 141 8.96 1.69 -10.00
C SER A 141 10.34 1.53 -9.35
N LYS A 142 11.43 1.54 -10.13
CA LYS A 142 12.81 1.55 -9.62
C LYS A 142 13.09 2.81 -8.80
N VAL A 143 12.67 3.97 -9.28
CA VAL A 143 12.77 5.25 -8.56
C VAL A 143 12.04 5.21 -7.22
N LEU A 144 10.80 4.70 -7.19
CA LEU A 144 9.99 4.62 -5.98
C LEU A 144 10.57 3.65 -4.92
N LEU A 145 11.33 2.64 -5.35
CA LEU A 145 12.01 1.70 -4.46
C LEU A 145 13.42 2.15 -4.04
N ASN A 146 13.89 3.28 -4.57
CA ASN A 146 15.29 3.71 -4.42
C ASN A 146 16.27 2.59 -4.80
N ASP A 147 16.00 1.89 -5.90
CA ASP A 147 16.82 0.79 -6.39
C ASP A 147 18.07 1.31 -7.11
N GLU A 148 19.01 1.82 -6.32
CA GLU A 148 20.29 2.38 -6.80
C GLU A 148 21.17 1.31 -7.46
N ASN A 149 21.00 0.03 -7.08
CA ASN A 149 21.83 -1.08 -7.53
C ASN A 149 21.25 -1.86 -8.73
N ASN A 150 20.06 -1.50 -9.23
CA ASN A 150 19.32 -2.28 -10.24
C ASN A 150 19.11 -3.76 -9.81
N GLU A 151 18.87 -3.98 -8.52
CA GLU A 151 18.61 -5.32 -7.98
C GLU A 151 17.18 -5.80 -8.26
N LEU A 152 16.30 -4.89 -8.68
CA LEU A 152 14.94 -5.27 -9.08
C LEU A 152 14.95 -6.06 -10.39
N SER A 153 14.09 -7.08 -10.43
CA SER A 153 13.75 -7.73 -11.68
C SER A 153 13.26 -6.69 -12.70
N ASP A 154 13.75 -6.77 -13.93
CA ASP A 154 13.45 -5.84 -15.03
C ASP A 154 11.95 -5.69 -15.37
N GLY A 155 11.08 -6.47 -14.73
CA GLY A 155 9.63 -6.45 -14.91
C GLY A 155 8.82 -5.64 -13.90
N THR A 156 9.40 -5.13 -12.80
CA THR A 156 8.61 -4.55 -11.69
C THR A 156 7.79 -3.34 -12.16
N ASN A 157 6.46 -3.44 -12.08
CA ASN A 157 5.52 -2.37 -12.39
C ASN A 157 4.47 -2.28 -11.27
N PHE A 158 4.55 -1.22 -10.46
CA PHE A 158 3.63 -1.04 -9.33
C PHE A 158 2.17 -0.81 -9.70
N TRP A 159 1.91 -0.37 -10.93
CA TRP A 159 0.57 -0.11 -11.43
C TRP A 159 0.00 -1.28 -12.25
N ASP A 160 0.72 -2.41 -12.34
CA ASP A 160 0.14 -3.63 -12.90
C ASP A 160 -0.93 -4.18 -11.94
N LYS A 161 -2.16 -4.29 -12.45
CA LYS A 161 -3.33 -4.77 -11.70
C LYS A 161 -3.23 -6.26 -11.36
N ASN A 162 -2.37 -7.00 -12.06
CA ASN A 162 -2.18 -8.44 -11.86
C ASN A 162 -0.92 -8.76 -11.04
N ARG A 163 -0.22 -7.75 -10.51
CA ARG A 163 0.97 -7.99 -9.69
C ARG A 163 0.60 -8.62 -8.35
N GLN A 164 1.41 -9.56 -7.92
CA GLN A 164 1.35 -10.03 -6.53
C GLN A 164 2.08 -9.01 -5.64
N LEU A 165 1.46 -8.61 -4.53
CA LEU A 165 2.12 -7.78 -3.52
C LEU A 165 3.31 -8.51 -2.92
N THR A 166 4.39 -7.78 -2.65
CA THR A 166 5.58 -8.31 -2.00
C THR A 166 5.36 -8.51 -0.50
N THR A 167 6.25 -9.28 0.13
CA THR A 167 6.29 -9.49 1.58
C THR A 167 6.34 -8.18 2.34
N ASP A 168 7.23 -7.25 1.95
CA ASP A 168 7.41 -5.98 2.65
C ASP A 168 6.24 -5.01 2.45
N GLU A 169 5.62 -5.01 1.27
CA GLU A 169 4.40 -4.23 1.03
C GLU A 169 3.29 -4.67 1.97
N ILE A 170 3.02 -5.98 2.06
CA ILE A 170 1.99 -6.53 2.95
C ILE A 170 2.33 -6.27 4.42
N ALA A 171 3.60 -6.44 4.81
CA ALA A 171 4.05 -6.18 6.18
C ALA A 171 3.77 -4.74 6.58
N CYS A 172 4.16 -3.77 5.73
CA CYS A 172 3.95 -2.34 5.97
C CYS A 172 2.46 -1.99 6.09
N TYR A 173 1.61 -2.50 5.20
CA TYR A 173 0.17 -2.23 5.25
C TYR A 173 -0.48 -2.84 6.50
N LEU A 174 -0.21 -4.10 6.80
CA LEU A 174 -0.86 -4.78 7.91
C LEU A 174 -0.37 -4.26 9.27
N GLN A 175 0.89 -3.84 9.41
CA GLN A 175 1.36 -3.18 10.63
C GLN A 175 0.61 -1.87 10.91
N LYS A 176 0.35 -1.06 9.88
CA LYS A 176 -0.46 0.16 10.02
C LYS A 176 -1.91 -0.14 10.42
N ILE A 177 -2.49 -1.21 9.89
CA ILE A 177 -3.84 -1.64 10.26
C ILE A 177 -3.85 -2.15 11.70
N ALA A 178 -2.87 -2.96 12.10
CA ALA A 178 -2.73 -3.49 13.46
C ALA A 178 -2.53 -2.38 14.50
N ALA A 179 -1.75 -1.35 14.18
CA ALA A 179 -1.57 -0.19 15.07
C ALA A 179 -2.89 0.52 15.43
N ASN A 180 -3.91 0.41 14.58
CA ASN A 180 -5.24 0.99 14.82
C ASN A 180 -6.25 -0.03 15.39
N ALA A 181 -5.95 -1.33 15.37
CA ALA A 181 -6.81 -2.39 15.87
C ALA A 181 -6.48 -2.69 17.34
N LYS A 182 -7.49 -2.75 18.20
CA LYS A 182 -7.29 -3.21 19.59
C LYS A 182 -7.13 -4.72 19.62
N ASN A 183 -6.18 -5.23 20.42
CA ASN A 183 -6.02 -6.66 20.70
C ASN A 183 -5.76 -7.52 19.45
N THR A 184 -4.93 -7.00 18.53
CA THR A 184 -4.54 -7.69 17.29
C THR A 184 -3.06 -7.50 17.02
N GLN A 185 -2.36 -8.62 16.79
CA GLN A 185 -0.96 -8.65 16.39
C GLN A 185 -0.85 -9.23 14.98
N VAL A 186 -0.07 -8.56 14.13
CA VAL A 186 0.27 -9.04 12.79
C VAL A 186 1.68 -9.58 12.81
N ASN A 187 1.83 -10.82 12.35
CA ASN A 187 3.11 -11.47 12.16
C ASN A 187 3.69 -11.10 10.78
N TYR A 188 5.01 -11.13 10.67
CA TYR A 188 5.67 -10.83 9.40
C TYR A 188 5.22 -11.85 8.32
N PRO A 189 4.89 -11.41 7.09
CA PRO A 189 4.43 -12.32 6.04
C PRO A 189 5.49 -13.38 5.69
N THR A 190 5.08 -14.62 5.49
CA THR A 190 5.99 -15.73 5.18
C THR A 190 5.52 -16.56 4.01
N GLY A 191 6.39 -17.40 3.46
CA GLY A 191 5.97 -18.54 2.65
C GLY A 191 5.21 -19.58 3.47
N LEU A 192 4.52 -20.52 2.80
CA LEU A 192 3.87 -21.64 3.45
C LEU A 192 4.89 -22.63 4.02
N TYR A 193 5.84 -23.07 3.20
CA TYR A 193 6.85 -24.05 3.56
C TYR A 193 8.20 -23.39 3.80
N VAL A 194 8.95 -23.94 4.76
CA VAL A 194 10.37 -23.63 4.89
C VAL A 194 11.10 -24.19 3.65
N PRO A 195 12.03 -23.44 3.03
CA PRO A 195 12.75 -23.92 1.86
C PRO A 195 13.37 -25.30 2.07
N TYR A 196 13.19 -26.20 1.08
CA TYR A 196 13.71 -27.57 1.10
C TYR A 196 13.22 -28.44 2.28
N SER A 197 12.06 -28.12 2.86
CA SER A 197 11.50 -28.81 4.02
C SER A 197 10.00 -29.08 3.85
N THR A 198 9.49 -30.06 4.60
CA THR A 198 8.04 -30.31 4.74
C THR A 198 7.40 -29.53 5.88
N ARG A 199 8.22 -28.88 6.73
CA ARG A 199 7.77 -28.00 7.80
C ARG A 199 7.23 -26.68 7.24
N THR A 200 6.26 -26.11 7.94
CA THR A 200 5.69 -24.80 7.59
C THR A 200 6.26 -23.70 8.47
N HIS A 201 6.36 -22.48 7.94
CA HIS A 201 6.73 -21.32 8.76
C HIS A 201 5.71 -21.06 9.88
N LEU A 202 4.44 -21.39 9.64
CA LEU A 202 3.40 -21.31 10.66
C LEU A 202 3.68 -22.28 11.82
N GLU A 203 4.05 -23.53 11.54
CA GLU A 203 4.42 -24.52 12.55
C GLU A 203 5.58 -24.04 13.43
N ASP A 204 6.61 -23.47 12.82
CA ASP A 204 7.76 -22.93 13.55
C ASP A 204 7.35 -21.74 14.44
N ALA A 205 6.60 -20.77 13.88
CA ALA A 205 6.13 -19.61 14.64
C ALA A 205 5.23 -19.99 15.82
N LEU A 206 4.35 -20.98 15.65
CA LEU A 206 3.47 -21.44 16.72
C LEU A 206 4.25 -22.13 17.85
N ASN A 207 5.20 -22.99 17.49
CA ASN A 207 6.02 -23.72 18.47
C ASN A 207 6.93 -22.79 19.26
N GLU A 208 7.52 -21.78 18.61
CA GLU A 208 8.35 -20.78 19.28
C GLU A 208 7.52 -19.95 20.27
N ASN A 209 6.35 -19.45 19.85
CA ASN A 209 5.52 -18.62 20.71
C ASN A 209 4.97 -19.38 21.93
N ILE A 210 4.50 -20.63 21.80
CA ILE A 210 4.08 -21.44 22.96
C ILE A 210 5.25 -21.70 23.92
N LYS A 211 6.43 -22.05 23.38
CA LYS A 211 7.60 -22.33 24.21
C LYS A 211 8.02 -21.11 25.02
N SER A 212 7.90 -19.92 24.43
CA SER A 212 8.20 -18.65 25.09
C SER A 212 7.11 -18.24 26.08
N ASP A 213 5.83 -18.42 25.75
CA ASP A 213 4.68 -18.09 26.59
C ASP A 213 3.56 -19.14 26.45
N PRO A 214 3.40 -20.05 27.44
CA PRO A 214 2.33 -21.05 27.43
C PRO A 214 0.90 -20.47 27.43
N SER A 215 0.75 -19.19 27.78
CA SER A 215 -0.55 -18.51 27.78
C SER A 215 -0.95 -17.95 26.41
N TRP A 216 0.02 -17.86 25.49
CA TRP A 216 -0.16 -17.37 24.12
C TRP A 216 -1.21 -18.19 23.35
N PRO A 217 -1.99 -17.58 22.42
CA PRO A 217 -2.01 -16.16 22.10
C PRO A 217 -2.93 -15.36 23.03
N ASN A 218 -2.44 -14.20 23.48
CA ASN A 218 -3.19 -13.25 24.31
C ASN A 218 -4.10 -12.33 23.47
N GLU A 219 -3.71 -12.10 22.20
CA GLU A 219 -4.41 -11.26 21.23
C GLU A 219 -4.80 -12.07 19.99
N VAL A 220 -5.60 -11.48 19.09
CA VAL A 220 -5.83 -12.07 17.76
C VAL A 220 -4.51 -12.02 16.98
N GLN A 221 -4.07 -13.16 16.48
CA GLN A 221 -2.83 -13.28 15.72
C GLN A 221 -3.16 -13.42 14.24
N LEU A 222 -2.57 -12.57 13.42
CA LEU A 222 -2.72 -12.59 11.97
C LEU A 222 -1.41 -13.05 11.31
N PHE A 223 -1.51 -14.04 10.44
CA PHE A 223 -0.39 -14.64 9.70
C PHE A 223 -0.70 -14.56 8.20
N PRO A 224 -0.09 -13.60 7.48
CA PRO A 224 -0.14 -13.57 6.03
C PRO A 224 0.81 -14.63 5.46
N ILE A 225 0.27 -15.58 4.70
CA ILE A 225 1.03 -16.74 4.19
C ILE A 225 0.95 -16.79 2.67
N ASN A 226 2.10 -16.81 2.01
CA ASN A 226 2.20 -17.00 0.57
C ASN A 226 2.22 -18.50 0.24
N THR A 227 1.32 -18.93 -0.63
CA THR A 227 1.14 -20.35 -1.00
C THR A 227 1.92 -20.74 -2.28
N GLY A 228 2.78 -19.84 -2.76
CA GLY A 228 3.55 -19.94 -4.00
C GLY A 228 2.88 -19.30 -5.22
N GLY A 229 1.63 -18.87 -5.11
CA GLY A 229 0.94 -18.18 -6.21
C GLY A 229 -0.15 -17.19 -5.79
N HIS A 230 -0.48 -17.13 -4.50
CA HIS A 230 -1.30 -16.08 -3.91
C HIS A 230 -1.10 -16.06 -2.39
N TRP A 231 -1.56 -14.99 -1.77
CA TRP A 231 -1.55 -14.81 -0.33
C TRP A 231 -2.86 -15.29 0.29
N ILE A 232 -2.77 -15.96 1.44
CA ILE A 232 -3.88 -16.23 2.34
C ILE A 232 -3.63 -15.51 3.67
N LEU A 233 -4.70 -15.24 4.42
CA LEU A 233 -4.61 -14.72 5.77
C LEU A 233 -5.11 -15.77 6.76
N VAL A 234 -4.22 -16.22 7.64
CA VAL A 234 -4.57 -17.12 8.74
C VAL A 234 -4.71 -16.30 10.02
N SER A 235 -5.87 -16.38 10.65
CA SER A 235 -6.16 -15.73 11.92
C SER A 235 -6.29 -16.77 13.03
N LEU A 236 -5.58 -16.57 14.13
CA LEU A 236 -5.70 -17.38 15.34
C LEU A 236 -6.23 -16.54 16.49
N GLN A 237 -7.24 -17.07 17.18
CA GLN A 237 -7.83 -16.43 18.34
C GLN A 237 -8.13 -17.46 19.41
N LYS A 238 -7.78 -17.13 20.65
CA LYS A 238 -8.21 -17.88 21.83
C LYS A 238 -9.67 -17.55 22.15
N ILE A 239 -10.52 -18.57 22.17
CA ILE A 239 -11.95 -18.45 22.48
C ILE A 239 -12.32 -19.41 23.61
N VAL A 240 -13.35 -19.08 24.38
CA VAL A 240 -13.96 -20.01 25.34
C VAL A 240 -15.04 -20.82 24.63
N ASN A 241 -14.88 -22.13 24.60
CA ASN A 241 -15.88 -23.02 24.03
C ASN A 241 -17.06 -23.11 25.00
N LYS A 242 -18.21 -22.57 24.58
CA LYS A 242 -19.43 -22.51 25.40
C LYS A 242 -19.97 -23.88 25.83
N LYS A 243 -19.63 -24.97 25.13
CA LYS A 243 -20.16 -26.32 25.44
C LYS A 243 -19.45 -27.00 26.61
N ASN A 244 -18.15 -26.76 26.78
CA ASN A 244 -17.33 -27.43 27.79
C ASN A 244 -16.57 -26.46 28.70
N ASN A 245 -16.79 -25.15 28.54
CA ASN A 245 -16.12 -24.06 29.26
C ASN A 245 -14.58 -24.12 29.21
N LYS A 246 -14.02 -24.78 28.19
CA LYS A 246 -12.58 -24.88 27.98
C LYS A 246 -12.11 -23.83 26.98
N LEU A 247 -10.89 -23.33 27.16
CA LEU A 247 -10.22 -22.50 26.17
C LEU A 247 -9.96 -23.33 24.90
N GLN A 248 -10.07 -22.72 23.73
CA GLN A 248 -9.77 -23.36 22.44
C GLN A 248 -9.18 -22.31 21.51
N ILE A 249 -8.28 -22.72 20.62
CA ILE A 249 -7.81 -21.86 19.54
C ILE A 249 -8.72 -22.04 18.33
N LYS A 250 -9.38 -20.95 17.95
CA LYS A 250 -10.10 -20.85 16.70
C LYS A 250 -9.14 -20.37 15.63
N CYS A 251 -9.01 -21.15 14.57
CA CYS A 251 -8.30 -20.77 13.35
C CYS A 251 -9.31 -20.40 12.26
N VAL A 252 -9.11 -19.27 11.60
CA VAL A 252 -9.87 -18.83 10.43
C VAL A 252 -8.89 -18.60 9.30
N ILE A 253 -9.13 -19.21 8.14
CA ILE A 253 -8.31 -19.03 6.95
C ILE A 253 -9.14 -18.27 5.94
N PHE A 254 -8.67 -17.09 5.56
CA PHE A 254 -9.23 -16.30 4.46
C PHE A 254 -8.42 -16.55 3.19
N ASN A 255 -9.09 -17.09 2.18
CA ASN A 255 -8.55 -17.32 0.85
C ASN A 255 -9.49 -16.67 -0.17
N SER A 256 -9.01 -15.63 -0.86
CA SER A 256 -9.78 -14.85 -1.83
C SER A 256 -9.61 -15.33 -3.28
N LEU A 257 -8.89 -16.43 -3.50
CA LEU A 257 -8.64 -16.96 -4.84
C LEU A 257 -9.20 -18.38 -4.97
N ARG A 258 -8.42 -19.31 -5.55
CA ARG A 258 -8.81 -20.70 -5.76
C ARG A 258 -8.49 -21.56 -4.54
N ALA A 259 -9.16 -22.71 -4.42
CA ALA A 259 -8.87 -23.70 -3.39
C ALA A 259 -7.36 -24.06 -3.34
N LEU A 260 -6.84 -24.30 -2.14
CA LEU A 260 -5.41 -24.47 -1.89
C LEU A 260 -4.86 -25.82 -2.39
N GLY A 261 -5.75 -26.78 -2.68
CA GLY A 261 -5.40 -28.15 -3.01
C GLY A 261 -5.15 -29.00 -1.76
N HIS A 262 -5.33 -30.31 -1.92
CA HIS A 262 -5.41 -31.26 -0.81
C HIS A 262 -4.17 -31.23 0.11
N ASP A 263 -2.97 -31.16 -0.45
CA ASP A 263 -1.73 -31.24 0.35
C ASP A 263 -1.51 -30.00 1.22
N LYS A 264 -1.76 -28.81 0.68
CA LYS A 264 -1.61 -27.55 1.43
C LYS A 264 -2.68 -27.42 2.51
N GLU A 265 -3.91 -27.79 2.21
CA GLU A 265 -4.99 -27.82 3.20
C GLU A 265 -4.70 -28.80 4.32
N ASN A 266 -4.23 -30.00 4.01
CA ASN A 266 -3.90 -31.00 5.02
C ASN A 266 -2.70 -30.58 5.87
N SER A 267 -1.71 -29.92 5.26
CA SER A 267 -0.60 -29.34 6.02
C SER A 267 -1.08 -28.31 7.05
N LEU A 268 -1.92 -27.35 6.64
CA LEU A 268 -2.49 -26.34 7.54
C LEU A 268 -3.36 -26.99 8.63
N LYS A 269 -4.23 -27.95 8.26
CA LYS A 269 -5.06 -28.70 9.22
C LYS A 269 -4.19 -29.46 10.24
N ARG A 270 -3.13 -30.13 9.79
CA ARG A 270 -2.17 -30.86 10.66
C ARG A 270 -1.55 -29.92 11.69
N VAL A 271 -1.03 -28.77 11.24
CA VAL A 271 -0.38 -27.79 12.12
C VAL A 271 -1.34 -27.25 13.18
N ILE A 272 -2.55 -26.84 12.78
CA ILE A 272 -3.56 -26.30 13.71
C ILE A 272 -4.08 -27.36 14.69
N ASN A 273 -4.23 -28.61 14.26
CA ASN A 273 -4.67 -29.70 15.12
C ASN A 273 -3.58 -30.09 16.14
N SER A 274 -2.31 -30.12 15.70
CA SER A 274 -1.16 -30.34 16.58
C SER A 274 -1.10 -29.25 17.65
N PHE A 275 -1.21 -27.99 17.23
CA PHE A 275 -1.19 -26.83 18.11
C PHE A 275 -2.29 -26.86 19.18
N ASN A 276 -3.53 -27.17 18.77
CA ASN A 276 -4.64 -27.32 19.73
C ASN A 276 -4.41 -28.48 20.70
N SER A 277 -3.79 -29.57 20.27
CA SER A 277 -3.56 -30.75 21.13
C SER A 277 -2.50 -30.45 22.19
N GLU A 278 -1.43 -29.76 21.81
CA GLU A 278 -0.33 -29.36 22.70
C GLU A 278 -0.80 -28.33 23.74
N LEU A 279 -1.58 -27.32 23.34
CA LEU A 279 -2.09 -26.28 24.24
C LEU A 279 -3.17 -26.81 25.21
N MET A 280 -3.87 -27.89 24.84
CA MET A 280 -4.96 -28.46 25.62
C MET A 280 -4.59 -29.69 26.45
N GLY A 281 -3.32 -30.12 26.43
CA GLY A 281 -2.87 -31.32 27.15
C GLY A 281 -3.65 -32.58 26.72
N GLU A 282 -3.81 -32.76 25.39
CA GLU A 282 -4.58 -33.81 24.72
C GLU A 282 -6.09 -33.89 25.06
N MET A 283 -6.93 -33.49 24.10
CA MET A 283 -8.03 -34.34 23.59
C MET A 283 -8.49 -33.80 22.22
N SER A 284 -8.41 -34.66 21.22
CA SER A 284 -8.79 -34.45 19.82
C SER A 284 -10.31 -34.26 19.63
N ASN A 285 -10.69 -33.33 18.74
CA ASN A 285 -11.49 -33.59 17.53
C ASN A 285 -12.20 -32.32 17.00
N ASN A 286 -12.00 -32.10 15.68
CA ASN A 286 -12.92 -31.49 14.71
C ASN A 286 -13.61 -30.17 15.08
N ASN A 287 -12.92 -29.03 14.90
CA ASN A 287 -13.57 -27.70 14.95
C ASN A 287 -13.06 -26.72 13.86
N ILE A 288 -12.64 -27.20 12.70
CA ILE A 288 -12.35 -26.30 11.56
C ILE A 288 -13.63 -26.15 10.74
N LYS A 289 -14.32 -25.02 10.90
CA LYS A 289 -15.24 -24.51 9.87
C LYS A 289 -14.40 -23.83 8.81
N VAL A 290 -14.10 -24.52 7.71
CA VAL A 290 -13.61 -23.86 6.50
C VAL A 290 -14.82 -23.22 5.83
N HIS A 291 -14.88 -21.89 5.78
CA HIS A 291 -15.79 -21.21 4.84
C HIS A 291 -15.11 -21.22 3.47
N LEU A 292 -15.16 -22.36 2.80
CA LEU A 292 -15.02 -22.42 1.33
C LEU A 292 -16.39 -22.05 0.78
N ASN A 293 -16.57 -20.82 0.31
CA ASN A 293 -17.71 -20.54 -0.54
C ASN A 293 -17.22 -20.55 -1.99
N GLU A 294 -17.88 -21.38 -2.80
CA GLU A 294 -18.09 -21.15 -4.22
C GLU A 294 -18.53 -19.69 -4.46
N PRO A 295 -18.26 -19.12 -5.64
CA PRO A 295 -18.55 -17.72 -5.89
C PRO A 295 -20.06 -17.50 -5.92
N GLU A 296 -20.61 -16.88 -4.88
CA GLU A 296 -21.85 -16.13 -5.04
C GLU A 296 -21.53 -14.95 -5.94
N ILE A 297 -21.79 -15.11 -7.23
CA ILE A 297 -21.92 -14.00 -8.18
C ILE A 297 -23.16 -13.22 -7.71
N GLY A 298 -22.90 -12.23 -6.85
CA GLY A 298 -23.88 -11.30 -6.35
C GLY A 298 -23.20 -9.96 -6.14
N ASN A 299 -23.48 -9.01 -7.04
CA ASN A 299 -23.10 -7.61 -7.00
C ASN A 299 -22.81 -7.07 -5.58
N ALA A 300 -21.52 -6.95 -5.26
CA ALA A 300 -21.02 -6.11 -4.17
C ALA A 300 -19.80 -5.35 -4.68
N ALA A 301 -20.04 -4.45 -5.64
CA ALA A 301 -19.24 -3.25 -5.72
C ALA A 301 -19.36 -2.52 -4.37
N ASN A 302 -18.22 -2.04 -3.85
CA ASN A 302 -18.03 -1.34 -2.57
C ASN A 302 -17.61 -2.21 -1.38
N LEU A 303 -16.33 -2.58 -1.36
CA LEU A 303 -15.54 -2.57 -0.13
C LEU A 303 -14.09 -2.24 -0.49
N LEU A 304 -13.86 -0.94 -0.69
CA LEU A 304 -12.54 -0.30 -0.62
C LEU A 304 -12.32 0.10 0.85
N ILE A 305 -11.22 -0.36 1.43
CA ILE A 305 -10.46 0.39 2.45
C ILE A 305 -9.07 0.60 1.84
#